data_AF-A0A8H9R2T1-F1
#
_entry.id   AF-A0A8H9R2T1-F1
#
_cell.length_a   1.000
_cell.length_b   1.000
_cell.length_c   1.000
_cell.angle_alpha   90.00
_cell.angle_beta   90.00
_cell.angle_gamma   90.00
#
_symmetry.space_group_name_H-M   'P 1'
#
loop_
_entity.id
_entity.type
_entity.pdbx_description
1 polymer ?
#
loop_
_entity_poly.entity_id
_entity_poly.type
_entity_poly.pdbx_seq_one_letter_code
_entity_poly.pdbx_strand_id
1 'polypeptide(L)'
;MMDTLIGMLTPFMMILSFIIFVVASVYLIWLIICVMKEKRNNDRYEMIEETKENYDDDTFQKAIIFIGNEKIEIEVDYCYIDDSTTRIESKYGKVYLTDIKNVVLISDKKEIF
;
A
#
# COMPACT_ATOMS: atom_id res chain seq x y z
N MET A 1 -0.12 48.59 -45.26
CA MET A 1 -1.51 48.32 -44.81
C MET A 1 -1.59 47.00 -44.04
N MET A 2 -0.99 45.90 -44.52
CA MET A 2 -0.86 44.65 -43.74
C MET A 2 -0.06 44.81 -42.43
N ASP A 3 1.04 45.57 -42.45
CA ASP A 3 1.90 45.73 -41.25
C ASP A 3 1.20 46.44 -40.08
N THR A 4 0.30 47.37 -40.38
CA THR A 4 -0.50 48.08 -39.38
C THR A 4 -1.53 47.15 -38.74
N LEU A 5 -2.08 46.21 -39.52
CA LEU A 5 -3.05 45.22 -39.06
C LEU A 5 -2.38 44.14 -38.21
N ILE A 6 -1.18 43.70 -38.60
CA ILE A 6 -0.33 42.77 -37.83
C ILE A 6 0.11 43.40 -36.50
N GLY A 7 0.52 44.68 -36.50
CA GLY A 7 0.90 45.41 -35.29
C GLY A 7 -0.24 45.60 -34.29
N MET A 8 -1.50 45.58 -34.74
CA MET A 8 -2.68 45.60 -33.88
C MET A 8 -3.08 44.20 -33.38
N LEU A 9 -2.74 43.13 -34.11
CA LEU A 9 -3.09 41.75 -33.77
C LEU A 9 -2.11 41.11 -32.76
N THR A 10 -0.83 41.49 -32.80
CA THR A 10 0.24 41.00 -31.91
C THR A 10 -0.08 41.04 -30.41
N PRO A 11 -0.67 42.09 -29.81
CA PRO A 11 -0.99 42.08 -28.38
C PRO A 11 -2.07 41.05 -28.02
N PHE A 12 -3.06 40.82 -28.90
CA PHE A 12 -4.10 39.81 -28.67
C PHE A 12 -3.52 38.40 -28.71
N MET A 13 -2.62 38.13 -29.67
CA MET A 13 -1.93 36.83 -29.77
C MET A 13 -1.03 36.57 -28.56
N MET A 14 -0.38 37.62 -28.02
CA MET A 14 0.47 37.52 -26.83
C MET A 14 -0.35 37.15 -25.58
N ILE A 15 -1.51 37.79 -25.39
CA ILE A 15 -2.42 37.48 -24.27
C ILE A 15 -2.99 36.06 -24.42
N LEU A 16 -3.42 35.69 -25.62
CA LEU A 16 -3.94 34.34 -25.89
C LEU A 16 -2.88 33.26 -25.60
N SER A 17 -1.63 33.49 -26.01
CA SER A 17 -0.51 32.59 -25.72
C SER A 17 -0.28 32.45 -24.22
N PHE A 18 -0.41 33.53 -23.44
CA PHE A 18 -0.24 33.48 -21.99
C PHE A 18 -1.34 32.66 -21.32
N ILE A 19 -2.60 32.81 -21.76
CA ILE A 19 -3.72 32.01 -21.25
C ILE A 19 -3.49 30.52 -21.54
N ILE A 20 -3.09 30.18 -22.77
CA ILE A 20 -2.79 28.79 -23.15
C ILE A 20 -1.62 28.24 -22.31
N PHE A 21 -0.59 29.05 -22.07
CA PHE A 21 0.57 28.68 -21.25
C PHE A 21 0.17 28.37 -19.80
N VAL A 22 -0.70 29.19 -19.18
CA VAL A 22 -1.20 28.95 -17.82
C VAL A 22 -1.98 27.64 -17.77
N VAL A 23 -2.88 27.41 -18.73
CA VAL A 23 -3.67 26.17 -18.79
C VAL A 23 -2.75 24.95 -18.96
N ALA A 24 -1.82 25.00 -19.91
CA ALA A 24 -0.87 23.92 -20.14
C ALA A 24 -0.01 23.63 -18.90
N SER A 25 0.42 24.66 -18.17
CA SER A 25 1.20 24.51 -16.95
C SER A 25 0.45 23.74 -15.85
N VAL A 26 -0.85 24.01 -15.67
CA VAL A 26 -1.68 23.27 -14.71
C VAL A 26 -1.79 21.79 -15.10
N TYR A 27 -2.00 21.50 -16.39
CA TYR A 27 -2.03 20.13 -16.89
C TYR A 27 -0.69 19.40 -16.70
N LEU A 28 0.44 20.07 -16.92
CA LEU A 28 1.77 19.48 -16.71
C LEU A 28 2.00 19.13 -15.24
N ILE A 29 1.64 20.00 -14.30
CA ILE A 29 1.75 19.73 -12.87
C ILE A 29 0.88 18.51 -12.50
N TRP A 30 -0.34 18.44 -13.02
CA TRP A 30 -1.21 17.28 -12.79
C TRP A 30 -0.62 15.98 -13.36
N LEU A 31 -0.05 16.01 -14.57
CA LEU A 31 0.63 14.86 -15.15
C LEU A 31 1.83 14.41 -14.31
N ILE A 32 2.65 15.34 -13.82
CA ILE A 32 3.78 15.00 -12.94
C ILE A 32 3.28 14.32 -11.67
N ILE A 33 2.21 14.82 -11.05
CA ILE A 33 1.60 14.19 -9.86
C ILE A 33 1.09 12.78 -10.19
N CYS A 34 0.43 12.59 -11.33
CA CYS A 34 -0.05 11.28 -11.77
C CYS A 34 1.12 10.30 -11.98
N VAL A 35 2.16 10.71 -12.70
CA VAL A 35 3.36 9.89 -12.96
C VAL A 35 4.09 9.55 -11.66
N MET A 36 4.23 10.51 -10.73
CA MET A 36 4.85 10.26 -9.42
C MET A 36 4.01 9.30 -8.56
N LYS A 37 2.68 9.41 -8.63
CA LYS A 37 1.77 8.49 -7.93
C LYS A 37 1.81 7.09 -8.54
N GLU A 38 1.91 6.99 -9.85
CA GLU A 38 2.06 5.74 -10.58
C GLU A 38 3.40 5.07 -10.29
N LYS A 39 4.51 5.82 -10.33
CA LYS A 39 5.83 5.33 -9.92
C LYS A 39 5.83 4.84 -8.47
N ARG A 40 5.24 5.60 -7.54
CA ARG A 40 5.10 5.15 -6.14
C ARG A 40 4.26 3.89 -6.02
N ASN A 41 3.22 3.72 -6.83
CA ASN A 41 2.44 2.49 -6.83
C ASN A 41 3.25 1.32 -7.41
N ASN A 42 3.98 1.53 -8.51
CA ASN A 42 4.84 0.51 -9.10
C ASN A 42 5.96 0.08 -8.14
N ASP A 43 6.69 1.03 -7.56
CA ASP A 43 7.73 0.76 -6.56
C ASP A 43 7.14 0.06 -5.31
N ARG A 44 5.87 0.36 -4.95
CA ARG A 44 5.17 -0.37 -3.87
C ARG A 44 4.84 -1.81 -4.27
N TYR A 45 4.42 -2.06 -5.51
CA TYR A 45 4.16 -3.43 -5.97
C TYR A 45 5.44 -4.25 -6.14
N GLU A 46 6.51 -3.64 -6.65
CA GLU A 46 7.83 -4.26 -6.80
C GLU A 46 8.45 -4.56 -5.43
N MET A 47 8.37 -3.63 -4.46
CA MET A 47 8.74 -3.91 -3.06
C MET A 47 7.86 -5.00 -2.42
N ILE A 48 6.56 -5.09 -2.73
CA ILE A 48 5.70 -6.18 -2.22
C ILE A 48 6.08 -7.53 -2.84
N GLU A 49 6.49 -7.56 -4.10
CA GLU A 49 6.96 -8.79 -4.77
C GLU A 49 8.36 -9.22 -4.31
N GLU A 50 9.26 -8.28 -4.05
CA GLU A 50 10.62 -8.54 -3.56
C GLU A 50 10.67 -8.83 -2.05
N THR A 51 9.70 -8.35 -1.25
CA THR A 51 9.56 -8.71 0.18
C THR A 51 8.83 -10.06 0.37
N LYS A 52 8.83 -10.94 -0.64
CA LYS A 52 8.72 -12.40 -0.40
C LYS A 52 10.10 -12.95 -0.04
N GLU A 53 10.77 -12.31 0.91
CA GLU A 53 11.81 -12.97 1.68
C GLU A 53 11.12 -14.04 2.52
N ASN A 54 11.09 -15.25 1.97
CA ASN A 54 11.53 -16.48 2.62
C ASN A 54 11.54 -16.44 4.17
N TYR A 55 10.37 -16.24 4.79
CA TYR A 55 10.14 -16.69 6.14
C TYR A 55 9.69 -18.14 6.02
N ASP A 56 10.43 -19.04 6.67
CA ASP A 56 10.11 -20.44 6.80
C ASP A 56 8.60 -20.63 6.87
N ASP A 57 8.08 -21.43 5.94
CA ASP A 57 6.70 -21.91 5.89
C ASP A 57 6.47 -22.84 7.08
N ASP A 58 6.52 -22.28 8.29
CA ASP A 58 5.94 -22.88 9.48
C ASP A 58 4.44 -22.76 9.28
N THR A 59 3.89 -23.75 8.57
CA THR A 59 2.45 -23.91 8.38
C THR A 59 1.82 -24.18 9.75
N PHE A 60 1.54 -23.12 10.50
CA PHE A 60 0.84 -23.19 11.78
C PHE A 60 -0.56 -23.72 11.52
N GLN A 61 -0.91 -24.84 12.13
CA GLN A 61 -2.20 -25.48 11.91
C GLN A 61 -3.25 -24.91 12.87
N LYS A 62 -2.83 -24.56 14.10
CA LYS A 62 -3.72 -24.09 15.16
C LYS A 62 -3.09 -22.99 16.01
N ALA A 63 -3.91 -22.07 16.49
CA ALA A 63 -3.57 -21.07 17.48
C ALA A 63 -4.55 -21.11 18.64
N ILE A 64 -4.04 -20.86 19.85
CA ILE A 64 -4.85 -20.70 21.06
C ILE A 64 -4.63 -19.28 21.56
N ILE A 65 -5.69 -18.47 21.57
CA ILE A 65 -5.68 -17.12 22.13
C ILE A 65 -6.27 -17.16 23.53
N PHE A 66 -5.54 -16.61 24.50
CA PHE A 66 -5.97 -16.47 25.89
C PHE A 66 -6.51 -15.06 26.15
N ILE A 67 -7.76 -14.98 26.61
CA ILE A 67 -8.41 -13.74 27.03
C ILE A 67 -8.81 -13.93 28.50
N GLY A 68 -7.90 -13.58 29.41
CA GLY A 68 -8.08 -13.86 30.84
C GLY A 68 -8.14 -15.37 31.10
N ASN A 69 -9.29 -15.88 31.53
CA ASN A 69 -9.52 -17.31 31.76
C ASN A 69 -10.18 -18.03 30.58
N GLU A 70 -10.59 -17.29 29.55
CA GLU A 70 -11.19 -17.85 28.35
C GLU A 70 -10.10 -18.17 27.32
N LYS A 71 -10.26 -19.30 26.63
CA LYS A 71 -9.39 -19.70 25.53
C LYS A 71 -10.18 -19.82 24.24
N ILE A 72 -9.61 -19.32 23.15
CA ILE A 72 -10.18 -19.38 21.81
C ILE A 72 -9.23 -20.21 20.94
N GLU A 73 -9.70 -21.36 20.49
CA GLU A 73 -8.95 -22.25 19.59
C GLU A 73 -9.31 -21.90 18.14
N ILE A 74 -8.31 -21.61 17.33
CA ILE A 74 -8.45 -21.12 15.96
C ILE A 74 -7.64 -22.00 15.04
N GLU A 75 -8.26 -22.46 13.96
CA GLU A 75 -7.54 -23.08 12.85
C GLU A 75 -6.94 -21.99 11.97
N VAL A 76 -5.62 -21.99 11.88
CA VAL A 76 -4.82 -20.91 11.29
C VAL A 76 -4.60 -21.21 9.81
N ASP A 77 -4.79 -20.19 8.98
CA ASP A 77 -4.41 -20.22 7.56
C ASP A 77 -3.09 -19.46 7.36
N TYR A 78 -2.97 -18.31 8.03
CA TYR A 78 -1.78 -17.48 8.00
C TYR A 78 -1.57 -16.79 9.35
N CYS A 79 -0.32 -16.72 9.80
CA CYS A 79 0.07 -16.00 11.01
C CYS A 79 1.23 -15.05 10.68
N TYR A 80 1.11 -13.82 11.17
CA TYR A 80 2.17 -12.82 11.12
C TYR A 80 2.52 -12.40 12.54
N ILE A 81 3.81 -12.53 12.89
CA ILE A 81 4.32 -12.17 14.21
C ILE A 81 5.20 -10.94 14.04
N ASP A 82 4.89 -9.90 14.81
CA ASP A 82 5.70 -8.69 14.98
C ASP A 82 6.30 -8.68 16.40
N ASP A 83 7.14 -7.69 16.74
CA ASP A 83 7.92 -7.65 17.99
C ASP A 83 7.11 -7.83 19.29
N SER A 84 5.83 -7.42 19.28
CA SER A 84 4.94 -7.48 20.46
C SER A 84 3.52 -7.93 20.15
N THR A 85 3.16 -8.03 18.87
CA THR A 85 1.79 -8.35 18.46
C THR A 85 1.80 -9.47 17.44
N THR A 86 0.77 -10.32 17.48
CA THR A 86 0.55 -11.35 16.49
C THR A 86 -0.81 -11.14 15.84
N ARG A 87 -0.80 -11.25 14.50
CA ARG A 87 -1.99 -11.26 13.68
C ARG A 87 -2.21 -12.68 13.19
N ILE A 88 -3.39 -13.22 13.51
CA ILE A 88 -3.78 -14.58 13.16
C ILE A 88 -4.98 -14.50 12.23
N GLU A 89 -4.84 -15.05 11.04
CA GLU A 89 -5.92 -15.20 10.08
C GLU A 89 -6.42 -16.63 10.10
N SER A 90 -7.71 -16.78 10.38
CA SER A 90 -8.39 -18.07 10.37
C SER A 90 -8.73 -18.47 8.93
N LYS A 91 -8.80 -19.77 8.65
CA LYS A 91 -9.30 -20.33 7.38
C LYS A 91 -10.66 -19.81 6.93
N TYR A 92 -11.45 -19.28 7.86
CA TYR A 92 -12.76 -18.70 7.59
C TYR A 92 -12.72 -17.18 7.31
N GLY A 93 -11.54 -16.60 7.11
CA GLY A 93 -11.34 -15.17 6.83
C GLY A 93 -11.52 -14.24 8.05
N LYS A 94 -11.56 -14.80 9.26
CA LYS A 94 -11.59 -14.00 10.50
C LYS A 94 -10.16 -13.66 10.93
N VAL A 95 -9.93 -12.39 11.21
CA VAL A 95 -8.62 -11.88 11.65
C VAL A 95 -8.67 -11.54 13.13
N TYR A 96 -7.68 -12.03 13.86
CA TYR A 96 -7.48 -11.79 15.29
C TYR A 96 -6.15 -11.06 15.49
N LEU A 97 -6.17 -9.99 16.27
CA LEU A 97 -4.98 -9.22 16.64
C LEU A 97 -4.86 -9.21 18.15
N THR A 98 -3.72 -9.65 18.66
CA THR A 98 -3.47 -9.76 20.10
C THR A 98 -1.98 -9.65 20.38
N ASP A 99 -1.61 -9.40 21.64
CA ASP A 99 -0.23 -9.48 22.11
C ASP A 99 0.28 -10.93 21.96
N ILE A 100 1.54 -11.08 21.56
CA ILE A 100 2.18 -12.39 21.36
C ILE A 100 2.15 -13.25 22.63
N LYS A 101 2.21 -12.63 23.83
CA LYS A 101 2.19 -13.33 25.12
C LYS A 101 0.88 -14.04 25.42
N ASN A 102 -0.19 -13.65 24.72
CA ASN A 102 -1.52 -14.19 24.91
C ASN A 102 -1.86 -15.27 23.88
N VAL A 103 -0.88 -15.72 23.09
CA VAL A 103 -1.11 -16.68 22.00
C VAL A 103 -0.12 -17.82 22.09
N VAL A 104 -0.63 -19.04 21.91
CA VAL A 104 0.19 -20.23 21.67
C VAL A 104 -0.06 -20.71 20.25
N LEU A 105 0.99 -20.75 19.44
CA LEU A 105 0.95 -21.23 18.05
C LEU A 105 1.43 -22.67 17.98
N ILE A 106 0.67 -23.53 17.29
CA ILE A 106 0.95 -24.95 17.16
C ILE A 106 1.18 -25.26 15.67
N SER A 107 2.41 -25.63 15.32
CA SER A 107 2.80 -26.13 14.00
C SER A 107 2.92 -27.66 14.02
N ASP A 108 2.77 -28.31 12.86
CA ASP A 108 2.98 -29.76 12.71
C ASP A 108 4.47 -30.16 12.89
N LYS A 109 5.38 -29.18 12.81
CA LYS A 109 6.81 -29.34 13.10
C LYS A 109 7.17 -28.65 14.41
N LYS A 110 6.87 -29.34 15.52
CA LYS A 110 7.44 -29.09 16.85
C LYS A 110 7.03 -27.73 17.45
N GLU A 111 6.35 -27.81 18.59
CA GLU A 111 5.92 -26.66 19.41
C GLU A 111 7.02 -25.59 19.53
N ILE A 112 6.70 -24.36 19.12
CA ILE A 112 7.57 -23.20 19.28
C ILE A 112 6.92 -22.35 20.38
N PHE A 113 7.72 -22.07 21.42
CA PHE A 113 7.34 -21.52 22.72
C PHE A 113 6.82 -20.08 22.68
#